data_AF-A0A2T6M4N7-F1
#
_entry.id   AF-A0A2T6M4N7-F1
#
_cell.length_a   1.000
_cell.length_b   1.000
_cell.length_c   1.000
_cell.angle_alpha   90.00
_cell.angle_beta   90.00
_cell.angle_gamma   90.00
#
_symmetry.space_group_name_H-M   'P 1'
#
loop_
_entity.id
_entity.type
_entity.pdbx_description
1 polymer ?
#
loop_
_entity_poly.entity_id
_entity_poly.type
_entity_poly.pdbx_seq_one_letter_code
_entity_poly.pdbx_strand_id
1 'polypeptide(L)'
;MLLAAAALLVSPALPAPVAHQVGPNPRPMEFGALPTPGRRRNAASGNEAEPAPEKHDRLADCLTVGRSNPDLAISLARHWLDEVKLPSERVRANQCLGMMLSQQGDFDGAVAAFGDAVGLIPEAQAVGAVPLMAMAGNAALAAGKPQDALTWLDRATVVHGFADNLAMAAIQDDRARALVALNRNADAMAALAKSHELAPQNAEGWLLSATLYRRDKNLAAAQHDIEEAARLSPRDPAVGVEAGVIAMLGNREDAARQSWQSVVAMSPASDEARVARGYLEQIGAAPTSSPVPPKPGQDEEITR
;
A
#
# COMPACT_ATOMS: atom_id res chain seq x y z
N MET A 1 -11.95 -39.63 -58.54
CA MET A 1 -12.46 -40.96 -58.16
C MET A 1 -12.12 -41.18 -56.70
N LEU A 2 -13.16 -41.49 -55.89
CA LEU A 2 -13.21 -42.38 -54.72
C LEU A 2 -12.09 -42.33 -53.65
N LEU A 3 -12.31 -42.56 -52.36
CA LEU A 3 -13.43 -42.57 -51.40
C LEU A 3 -12.75 -42.94 -50.07
N ALA A 4 -13.24 -42.41 -48.94
CA ALA A 4 -13.25 -42.96 -47.56
C ALA A 4 -12.11 -43.87 -47.02
N ALA A 5 -11.64 -43.58 -45.80
CA ALA A 5 -11.88 -44.45 -44.63
C ALA A 5 -11.27 -43.87 -43.34
N ALA A 6 -12.08 -43.91 -42.28
CA ALA A 6 -11.75 -43.61 -40.90
C ALA A 6 -11.43 -44.90 -40.11
N ALA A 7 -10.54 -44.81 -39.11
CA ALA A 7 -10.39 -45.74 -37.98
C ALA A 7 -9.67 -44.96 -36.85
N LEU A 8 -10.27 -44.62 -35.70
CA LEU A 8 -10.69 -45.41 -34.52
C LEU A 8 -9.57 -46.19 -33.82
N LEU A 9 -9.26 -45.78 -32.57
CA LEU A 9 -9.04 -46.58 -31.34
C LEU A 9 -8.52 -45.61 -30.24
N VAL A 10 -9.36 -45.10 -29.33
CA VAL A 10 -9.78 -45.66 -28.02
C VAL A 10 -8.69 -45.53 -26.93
N SER A 11 -8.91 -44.57 -26.02
CA SER A 11 -8.38 -44.58 -24.64
C SER A 11 -9.56 -44.84 -23.67
N PRO A 12 -9.38 -45.61 -22.58
CA PRO A 12 -10.47 -46.12 -21.77
C PRO A 12 -10.97 -45.13 -20.72
N ALA A 13 -12.25 -45.27 -20.36
CA ALA A 13 -12.96 -44.49 -19.36
C ALA A 13 -13.63 -45.40 -18.31
N LEU A 14 -13.84 -44.80 -17.12
CA LEU A 14 -14.82 -45.07 -16.03
C LEU A 14 -14.38 -46.00 -14.87
N PRO A 15 -14.99 -45.92 -13.65
CA PRO A 15 -16.21 -45.19 -13.23
C PRO A 15 -16.19 -44.43 -11.88
N ALA A 16 -17.28 -43.70 -11.64
CA ALA A 16 -17.71 -43.08 -10.38
C ALA A 16 -18.46 -44.05 -9.43
N PRO A 17 -18.83 -43.60 -8.21
CA PRO A 17 -20.12 -43.91 -7.59
C PRO A 17 -20.87 -42.60 -7.26
N VAL A 18 -22.08 -42.33 -7.75
CA VAL A 18 -23.41 -42.86 -7.37
C VAL A 18 -23.69 -42.78 -5.86
N ALA A 19 -24.53 -41.83 -5.46
CA ALA A 19 -25.40 -41.95 -4.30
C ALA A 19 -26.82 -41.50 -4.68
N HIS A 20 -27.76 -42.39 -4.35
CA HIS A 20 -29.14 -42.48 -4.80
C HIS A 20 -30.11 -41.52 -4.09
N GLN A 21 -31.21 -41.22 -4.78
CA GLN A 21 -32.49 -40.78 -4.23
C GLN A 21 -33.17 -41.87 -3.37
N VAL A 22 -34.15 -41.44 -2.56
CA VAL A 22 -35.52 -42.01 -2.36
C VAL A 22 -35.94 -42.13 -0.88
N GLY A 23 -36.99 -41.38 -0.51
CA GLY A 23 -38.20 -41.93 0.14
C GLY A 23 -38.29 -42.09 1.67
N PRO A 24 -39.51 -42.26 2.24
CA PRO A 24 -39.89 -41.73 3.54
C PRO A 24 -39.96 -42.74 4.71
N ASN A 25 -39.67 -42.22 5.92
CA ASN A 25 -40.12 -42.55 7.29
C ASN A 25 -40.46 -44.01 7.69
N PRO A 26 -39.86 -44.51 8.81
CA PRO A 26 -40.69 -44.97 9.92
C PRO A 26 -40.20 -44.51 11.31
N ARG A 27 -41.18 -44.22 12.19
CA ARG A 27 -41.03 -43.76 13.58
C ARG A 27 -40.29 -44.78 14.48
N PRO A 28 -39.61 -44.31 15.55
CA PRO A 28 -39.54 -45.06 16.80
C PRO A 28 -40.09 -44.29 18.02
N MET A 29 -40.90 -45.03 18.78
CA MET A 29 -41.51 -44.87 20.12
C MET A 29 -41.32 -43.59 20.95
N GLU A 30 -42.48 -43.05 21.34
CA GLU A 30 -42.70 -42.13 22.47
C GLU A 30 -42.32 -42.77 23.81
N PHE A 31 -41.62 -42.00 24.66
CA PHE A 31 -41.67 -42.16 26.10
C PHE A 31 -42.50 -41.03 26.69
N GLY A 32 -43.54 -41.39 27.47
CA GLY A 32 -44.53 -40.48 28.02
C GLY A 32 -43.94 -39.42 28.96
N ALA A 33 -44.57 -38.24 28.94
CA ALA A 33 -44.18 -37.06 29.71
C ALA A 33 -44.40 -37.25 31.22
N LEU A 34 -43.45 -36.79 32.02
CA LEU A 34 -43.67 -36.51 33.45
C LEU A 34 -44.38 -35.15 33.60
N PRO A 35 -45.45 -35.04 34.42
CA PRO A 35 -46.15 -33.79 34.63
C PRO A 35 -45.29 -32.86 35.51
N THR A 36 -44.83 -31.74 34.96
CA THR A 36 -44.21 -30.67 35.76
C THR A 36 -45.29 -29.69 36.24
N PRO A 37 -45.35 -29.39 37.55
CA PRO A 37 -46.35 -28.49 38.13
C PRO A 37 -46.28 -27.08 37.54
N GLY A 38 -47.46 -26.53 37.22
CA GLY A 38 -47.64 -25.29 36.49
C GLY A 38 -46.87 -24.09 37.04
N ARG A 39 -45.95 -23.57 36.23
CA ARG A 39 -45.50 -22.19 36.34
C ARG A 39 -46.46 -21.32 35.53
N ARG A 40 -47.24 -20.50 36.25
CA ARG A 40 -48.20 -19.54 35.70
C ARG A 40 -47.57 -18.77 34.53
N ARG A 41 -48.22 -18.81 33.36
CA ARG A 41 -47.98 -17.87 32.27
C ARG A 41 -48.35 -16.48 32.78
N ASN A 42 -47.35 -15.69 33.18
CA ASN A 42 -47.50 -14.25 33.16
C ASN A 42 -47.34 -13.82 31.70
N ALA A 43 -48.46 -13.49 31.07
CA ALA A 43 -48.48 -12.65 29.88
C ALA A 43 -47.92 -11.28 30.31
N ALA A 44 -46.61 -11.13 30.22
CA ALA A 44 -45.97 -9.83 30.21
C ALA A 44 -46.00 -9.36 28.76
N SER A 45 -46.81 -8.33 28.55
CA SER A 45 -46.86 -7.44 27.40
C SER A 45 -45.48 -7.27 26.74
N GLY A 46 -45.47 -7.41 25.41
CA GLY A 46 -44.32 -7.16 24.58
C GLY A 46 -43.75 -5.77 24.84
N ASN A 47 -42.46 -5.76 25.14
CA ASN A 47 -41.54 -4.79 24.58
C ASN A 47 -40.42 -5.66 24.00
N GLU A 48 -40.61 -6.15 22.78
CA GLU A 48 -39.47 -6.34 21.90
C GLU A 48 -38.86 -4.96 21.78
N ALA A 49 -37.77 -4.74 22.52
CA ALA A 49 -36.95 -3.57 22.33
C ALA A 49 -36.58 -3.57 20.85
N GLU A 50 -37.08 -2.56 20.14
CA GLU A 50 -36.67 -2.25 18.78
C GLU A 50 -35.13 -2.37 18.74
N PRO A 51 -34.54 -3.14 17.81
CA PRO A 51 -33.10 -3.21 17.73
C PRO A 51 -32.60 -1.77 17.65
N ALA A 52 -31.74 -1.39 18.59
CA ALA A 52 -31.19 -0.03 18.62
C ALA A 52 -30.70 0.30 17.22
N PRO A 53 -31.03 1.48 16.65
CA PRO A 53 -30.67 1.79 15.29
C PRO A 53 -29.17 1.55 15.14
N GLU A 54 -28.80 0.68 14.20
CA GLU A 54 -27.39 0.45 13.89
C GLU A 54 -26.75 1.83 13.71
N LYS A 55 -25.73 2.13 14.52
CA LYS A 55 -24.99 3.38 14.38
C LYS A 55 -24.28 3.32 13.03
N HIS A 56 -24.94 3.84 12.00
CA HIS A 56 -24.41 3.93 10.65
C HIS A 56 -23.15 4.80 10.69
N ASP A 57 -21.99 4.20 10.45
CA ASP A 57 -20.74 4.96 10.39
C ASP A 57 -20.64 5.62 9.02
N ARG A 58 -21.27 6.80 8.91
CA ARG A 58 -21.33 7.58 7.66
C ARG A 58 -19.96 7.79 7.01
N LEU A 59 -18.87 7.83 7.81
CA LEU A 59 -17.51 7.90 7.27
C LEU A 59 -17.16 6.61 6.52
N ALA A 60 -17.36 5.45 7.14
CA ALA A 60 -17.11 4.16 6.52
C ALA A 60 -17.94 3.97 5.25
N ASP A 61 -19.19 4.40 5.23
CA ASP A 61 -20.06 4.36 4.05
C ASP A 61 -19.50 5.23 2.93
N CYS A 62 -19.13 6.47 3.27
CA CYS A 62 -18.54 7.42 2.31
C CYS A 62 -17.25 6.88 1.70
N LEU A 63 -16.36 6.29 2.51
CA LEU A 63 -15.12 5.67 2.03
C LEU A 63 -15.38 4.41 1.19
N THR A 64 -16.43 3.65 1.50
CA THR A 64 -16.81 2.45 0.75
C THR A 64 -17.34 2.82 -0.63
N VAL A 65 -18.27 3.78 -0.71
CA VAL A 65 -18.78 4.33 -1.98
C VAL A 65 -17.62 4.91 -2.80
N GLY A 66 -16.75 5.67 -2.13
CA GLY A 66 -15.61 6.36 -2.73
C GLY A 66 -14.67 5.50 -3.55
N ARG A 67 -14.44 4.24 -3.13
CA ARG A 67 -13.59 3.28 -3.85
C ARG A 67 -14.06 2.99 -5.28
N SER A 68 -15.36 3.16 -5.54
CA SER A 68 -15.98 2.85 -6.84
C SER A 68 -16.54 4.08 -7.55
N ASN A 69 -16.98 5.08 -6.78
CA ASN A 69 -17.61 6.29 -7.30
C ASN A 69 -17.25 7.50 -6.41
N PRO A 70 -16.07 8.13 -6.65
CA PRO A 70 -15.62 9.26 -5.86
C PRO A 70 -16.54 10.48 -5.99
N ASP A 71 -17.16 10.72 -7.16
CA ASP A 71 -18.11 11.81 -7.38
C ASP A 71 -19.34 11.71 -6.46
N LEU A 72 -19.89 10.50 -6.33
CA LEU A 72 -21.01 10.24 -5.43
C LEU A 72 -20.58 10.43 -3.97
N ALA A 73 -19.42 9.91 -3.57
CA ALA A 73 -18.91 10.08 -2.21
C ALA A 73 -18.65 11.55 -1.86
N ILE A 74 -18.17 12.37 -2.80
CA ILE A 74 -18.02 13.82 -2.62
C ILE A 74 -19.38 14.48 -2.40
N SER A 75 -20.38 14.11 -3.21
CA SER A 75 -21.74 14.65 -3.07
C SER A 75 -22.35 14.28 -1.72
N LEU A 76 -22.16 13.04 -1.27
CA LEU A 76 -22.57 12.56 0.06
C LEU A 76 -21.86 13.31 1.19
N ALA A 77 -20.53 13.50 1.09
CA ALA A 77 -19.76 14.23 2.09
C ALA A 77 -20.19 15.71 2.20
N ARG A 78 -20.46 16.37 1.06
CA ARG A 78 -20.98 17.75 1.03
C ARG A 78 -22.37 17.85 1.64
N HIS A 79 -23.27 16.92 1.28
CA HIS A 79 -24.59 16.86 1.88
C HIS A 79 -24.53 16.63 3.40
N TRP A 80 -23.64 15.73 3.84
CA TRP A 80 -23.40 15.49 5.27
C TRP A 80 -22.94 16.78 5.98
N LEU A 81 -22.04 17.56 5.38
CA LEU A 81 -21.58 18.85 5.92
C LEU A 81 -22.70 19.89 6.06
N ASP A 82 -23.70 19.87 5.17
CA ASP A 82 -24.85 20.77 5.21
C ASP A 82 -25.82 20.40 6.34
N GLU A 83 -26.06 19.10 6.51
CA GLU A 83 -26.96 18.53 7.52
C GLU A 83 -26.46 18.75 8.95
N VAL A 84 -25.17 18.47 9.21
CA VAL A 84 -24.65 18.39 10.57
C VAL A 84 -23.97 19.68 11.02
N LYS A 85 -24.19 20.04 12.29
CA LYS A 85 -23.52 21.19 12.93
C LYS A 85 -22.47 20.76 13.95
N LEU A 86 -22.50 19.51 14.40
CA LEU A 86 -21.57 19.00 15.41
C LEU A 86 -20.14 18.96 14.84
N PRO A 87 -19.14 19.60 15.50
CA PRO A 87 -17.77 19.65 14.97
C PRO A 87 -17.19 18.27 14.67
N SER A 88 -17.39 17.28 15.55
CA SER A 88 -16.86 15.93 15.36
C SER A 88 -17.43 15.20 14.14
N GLU A 89 -18.68 15.44 13.76
CA GLU A 89 -19.26 14.90 12.52
C GLU A 89 -18.73 15.63 11.29
N ARG A 90 -18.59 16.95 11.38
CA ARG A 90 -18.01 17.76 10.29
C ARG A 90 -16.53 17.42 10.05
N VAL A 91 -15.76 17.05 11.08
CA VAL A 91 -14.40 16.49 10.95
C VAL A 91 -14.42 15.25 10.06
N ARG A 92 -15.30 14.29 10.34
CA ARG A 92 -15.41 13.04 9.57
C ARG A 92 -15.89 13.29 8.13
N ALA A 93 -16.87 14.17 7.96
CA ALA A 93 -17.37 14.52 6.63
C ALA A 93 -16.27 15.18 5.78
N ASN A 94 -15.52 16.13 6.35
CA ASN A 94 -14.37 16.76 5.69
C ASN A 94 -13.22 15.78 5.44
N GLN A 95 -12.98 14.82 6.34
CA GLN A 95 -12.02 13.74 6.10
C GLN A 95 -12.41 12.93 4.85
N CYS A 96 -13.67 12.51 4.74
CA CYS A 96 -14.10 11.80 3.53
C CYS A 96 -13.96 12.68 2.29
N LEU A 97 -14.44 13.93 2.35
CA LEU A 97 -14.35 14.88 1.25
C LEU A 97 -12.90 15.05 0.77
N GLY A 98 -11.96 15.29 1.69
CA GLY A 98 -10.55 15.43 1.37
C GLY A 98 -9.97 14.18 0.70
N MET A 99 -10.29 12.99 1.21
CA MET A 99 -9.83 11.73 0.61
C MET A 99 -10.37 11.54 -0.81
N MET A 100 -11.62 11.91 -1.07
CA MET A 100 -12.21 11.76 -2.40
C MET A 100 -11.65 12.79 -3.39
N LEU A 101 -11.46 14.04 -2.95
CA LEU A 101 -10.85 15.09 -3.76
C LEU A 101 -9.40 14.70 -4.14
N SER A 102 -8.64 14.13 -3.20
CA SER A 102 -7.31 13.58 -3.50
C SER A 102 -7.34 12.49 -4.57
N GLN A 103 -8.34 11.58 -4.54
CA GLN A 103 -8.47 10.53 -5.56
C GLN A 103 -8.80 11.10 -6.95
N GLN A 104 -9.52 12.21 -7.01
CA GLN A 104 -9.84 12.90 -8.27
C GLN A 104 -8.72 13.80 -8.78
N GLY A 105 -7.64 13.98 -8.01
CA GLY A 105 -6.56 14.90 -8.33
C GLY A 105 -6.88 16.37 -8.03
N ASP A 106 -8.02 16.67 -7.39
CA ASP A 106 -8.28 18.00 -6.82
C ASP A 106 -7.55 18.13 -5.47
N PHE A 107 -6.22 18.18 -5.57
CA PHE A 107 -5.36 18.23 -4.39
C PHE A 107 -5.52 19.51 -3.59
N ASP A 108 -5.84 20.63 -4.23
CA ASP A 108 -6.10 21.90 -3.55
C ASP A 108 -7.39 21.85 -2.74
N GLY A 109 -8.46 21.31 -3.33
CA GLY A 109 -9.70 21.03 -2.60
C GLY A 109 -9.48 20.05 -1.44
N ALA A 110 -8.63 19.04 -1.64
CA ALA A 110 -8.30 18.08 -0.59
C ALA A 110 -7.57 18.72 0.60
N VAL A 111 -6.55 19.55 0.35
CA VAL A 111 -5.85 20.32 1.38
C VAL A 111 -6.82 21.18 2.17
N ALA A 112 -7.74 21.87 1.49
CA ALA A 112 -8.75 22.70 2.14
C ALA A 112 -9.67 21.86 3.04
N ALA A 113 -10.20 20.74 2.54
CA ALA A 113 -11.09 19.87 3.33
C ALA A 113 -10.38 19.28 4.57
N PHE A 114 -9.15 18.77 4.42
CA PHE A 114 -8.38 18.30 5.58
C PHE A 114 -8.06 19.43 6.56
N GLY A 115 -7.77 20.63 6.07
CA GLY A 115 -7.55 21.81 6.90
C GLY A 115 -8.79 22.21 7.69
N ASP A 116 -9.97 22.19 7.07
CA ASP A 116 -11.25 22.41 7.72
C ASP A 116 -11.51 21.35 8.80
N ALA A 117 -11.20 20.08 8.53
CA ALA A 117 -11.29 19.01 9.52
C ALA A 117 -10.36 19.27 10.71
N VAL A 118 -9.09 19.62 10.48
CA VAL A 118 -8.13 19.95 11.54
C VAL A 118 -8.61 21.15 12.37
N GLY A 119 -9.15 22.19 11.73
CA GLY A 119 -9.64 23.39 12.41
C GLY A 119 -10.83 23.16 13.35
N LEU A 120 -11.53 22.04 13.19
CA LEU A 120 -12.67 21.66 14.03
C LEU A 120 -12.29 20.78 15.23
N ILE A 121 -11.04 20.30 15.30
CA ILE A 121 -10.56 19.46 16.40
C ILE A 121 -10.13 20.35 17.58
N PRO A 122 -10.69 20.17 18.78
CA PRO A 122 -10.24 20.91 19.96
C PRO A 122 -8.77 20.63 20.29
N GLU A 123 -8.05 21.63 20.80
CA GLU A 123 -6.63 21.49 21.18
C GLU A 123 -6.38 20.33 22.17
N ALA A 124 -7.30 20.13 23.12
CA ALA A 124 -7.26 19.01 24.05
C ALA A 124 -7.31 17.61 23.37
N GLN A 125 -7.65 17.55 22.09
CA GLN A 125 -7.73 16.35 21.26
C GLN A 125 -6.76 16.41 20.06
N ALA A 126 -5.70 17.24 20.13
CA ALA A 126 -4.77 17.48 19.02
C ALA A 126 -4.16 16.22 18.40
N VAL A 127 -4.00 15.13 19.18
CA VAL A 127 -3.54 13.83 18.68
C VAL A 127 -4.42 13.32 17.53
N GLY A 128 -5.74 13.54 17.60
CA GLY A 128 -6.67 13.15 16.54
C GLY A 128 -6.52 13.96 15.24
N ALA A 129 -5.84 15.10 15.26
CA ALA A 129 -5.60 15.92 14.08
C ALA A 129 -4.36 15.47 13.28
N VAL A 130 -3.45 14.71 13.89
CA VAL A 130 -2.18 14.29 13.26
C VAL A 130 -2.40 13.56 11.92
N PRO A 131 -3.28 12.54 11.81
CA PRO A 131 -3.50 11.87 10.53
C PRO A 131 -4.06 12.81 9.45
N LEU A 132 -4.90 13.78 9.83
CA LEU A 132 -5.49 14.76 8.90
C LEU A 132 -4.44 15.78 8.44
N MET A 133 -3.53 16.19 9.31
CA MET A 133 -2.37 17.01 8.94
C MET A 133 -1.45 16.26 7.97
N ALA A 134 -1.20 14.97 8.22
CA ALA A 134 -0.43 14.13 7.30
C ALA A 134 -1.09 14.03 5.92
N MET A 135 -2.42 13.80 5.88
CA MET A 135 -3.20 13.77 4.65
C MET A 135 -3.16 15.12 3.90
N ALA A 136 -3.26 16.24 4.61
CA ALA A 136 -3.11 17.57 4.02
C ALA A 136 -1.70 17.79 3.45
N GLY A 137 -0.67 17.34 4.17
CA GLY A 137 0.72 17.38 3.71
C GLY A 137 0.94 16.58 2.42
N ASN A 138 0.42 15.36 2.37
CA ASN A 138 0.50 14.49 1.21
C ASN A 138 -0.26 15.05 0.00
N ALA A 139 -1.48 15.58 0.21
CA ALA A 139 -2.22 16.27 -0.84
C ALA A 139 -1.46 17.49 -1.37
N ALA A 140 -0.83 18.30 -0.50
CA ALA A 140 -0.02 19.43 -0.92
C ALA A 140 1.25 19.01 -1.71
N LEU A 141 1.87 17.87 -1.38
CA LEU A 141 2.95 17.30 -2.21
C LEU A 141 2.45 16.95 -3.60
N ALA A 142 1.30 16.27 -3.69
CA ALA A 142 0.67 15.90 -4.96
C ALA A 142 0.24 17.13 -5.79
N ALA A 143 -0.12 18.23 -5.12
CA ALA A 143 -0.38 19.53 -5.75
C ALA A 143 0.88 20.26 -6.25
N GLY A 144 2.09 19.73 -5.97
CA GLY A 144 3.35 20.40 -6.29
C GLY A 144 3.63 21.62 -5.41
N LYS A 145 3.07 21.66 -4.18
CA LYS A 145 3.22 22.75 -3.21
C LYS A 145 4.04 22.30 -2.00
N PRO A 146 5.35 22.10 -2.15
CA PRO A 146 6.16 21.48 -1.10
C PRO A 146 6.31 22.35 0.16
N GLN A 147 6.19 23.68 0.04
CA GLN A 147 6.19 24.57 1.22
C GLN A 147 4.90 24.43 2.05
N ASP A 148 3.75 24.26 1.40
CA ASP A 148 2.47 24.04 2.08
C ASP A 148 2.46 22.65 2.72
N ALA A 149 3.01 21.64 2.02
CA ALA A 149 3.18 20.30 2.56
C ALA A 149 4.03 20.31 3.83
N LEU A 150 5.20 20.94 3.77
CA LEU A 150 6.09 21.06 4.93
C LEU A 150 5.40 21.76 6.10
N THR A 151 4.57 22.78 5.84
CA THR A 151 3.79 23.47 6.89
C THR A 151 2.85 22.51 7.64
N TRP A 152 2.13 21.65 6.91
CA TRP A 152 1.24 20.67 7.52
C TRP A 152 1.99 19.57 8.27
N LEU A 153 3.07 19.06 7.69
CA LEU A 153 3.88 17.98 8.27
C LEU A 153 4.63 18.45 9.51
N ASP A 154 5.20 19.67 9.51
CA ASP A 154 5.85 20.25 10.69
C ASP A 154 4.84 20.36 11.86
N ARG A 155 3.60 20.80 11.59
CA ARG A 155 2.54 20.84 12.62
C ARG A 155 2.23 19.46 13.18
N ALA A 156 2.22 18.41 12.35
CA ALA A 156 1.98 17.04 12.81
C ALA A 156 3.10 16.53 13.73
N THR A 157 4.37 16.82 13.39
CA THR A 157 5.54 16.29 14.12
C THR A 157 5.73 16.85 15.54
N VAL A 158 5.11 18.00 15.85
CA VAL A 158 5.20 18.64 17.17
C VAL A 158 4.05 18.28 18.11
N VAL A 159 3.08 17.48 17.66
CA VAL A 159 1.97 17.04 18.53
C VAL A 159 2.44 15.97 19.51
N HIS A 160 2.45 16.32 20.79
CA HIS A 160 2.82 15.38 21.86
C HIS A 160 1.73 14.33 22.09
N GLY A 161 2.14 13.10 22.43
CA GLY A 161 1.24 12.01 22.78
C GLY A 161 0.69 11.20 21.62
N PHE A 162 1.06 11.52 20.37
CA PHE A 162 0.77 10.65 19.24
C PHE A 162 1.68 9.40 19.29
N ALA A 163 1.07 8.24 19.57
CA ALA A 163 1.76 7.00 19.89
C ALA A 163 1.68 5.96 18.75
N ASP A 164 1.92 6.39 17.52
CA ASP A 164 2.07 5.50 16.36
C ASP A 164 3.37 5.84 15.61
N ASN A 165 4.40 5.04 15.88
CA ASN A 165 5.72 5.25 15.29
C ASN A 165 5.72 5.00 13.78
N LEU A 166 4.91 4.08 13.28
CA LEU A 166 4.87 3.79 11.84
C LEU A 166 4.23 4.96 11.09
N ALA A 167 3.11 5.49 11.60
CA ALA A 167 2.50 6.68 11.02
C ALA A 167 3.41 7.92 11.17
N MET A 168 4.13 8.07 12.28
CA MET A 168 5.12 9.15 12.42
C MET A 168 6.30 9.01 11.46
N ALA A 169 6.78 7.80 11.19
CA ALA A 169 7.81 7.55 10.20
C ALA A 169 7.35 7.97 8.80
N ALA A 170 6.12 7.60 8.40
CA ALA A 170 5.54 8.02 7.13
C ALA A 170 5.42 9.56 7.00
N ILE A 171 5.09 10.25 8.10
CA ILE A 171 5.08 11.73 8.14
C ILE A 171 6.49 12.29 7.93
N GLN A 172 7.52 11.68 8.52
CA GLN A 172 8.91 12.09 8.30
C GLN A 172 9.37 11.80 6.86
N ASP A 173 8.92 10.71 6.24
CA ASP A 173 9.19 10.37 4.84
C ASP A 173 8.58 11.42 3.90
N ASP A 174 7.30 11.79 4.09
CA ASP A 174 6.65 12.87 3.35
C ASP A 174 7.33 14.22 3.58
N ARG A 175 7.79 14.47 4.81
CA ARG A 175 8.53 15.69 5.16
C ARG A 175 9.87 15.74 4.40
N ALA A 176 10.57 14.62 4.30
CA ALA A 176 11.79 14.51 3.52
C ALA A 176 11.53 14.78 2.03
N ARG A 177 10.45 14.23 1.46
CA ARG A 177 10.03 14.52 0.07
C ARG A 177 9.79 16.01 -0.15
N ALA A 178 9.09 16.69 0.76
CA ALA A 178 8.86 18.14 0.70
C ALA A 178 10.19 18.92 0.75
N LEU A 179 11.08 18.55 1.66
CA LEU A 179 12.38 19.19 1.83
C LEU A 179 13.29 18.99 0.61
N VAL A 180 13.27 17.80 0.00
CA VAL A 180 13.98 17.50 -1.26
C VAL A 180 13.50 18.41 -2.39
N ALA A 181 12.18 18.60 -2.54
CA ALA A 181 11.60 19.48 -3.55
C ALA A 181 11.94 20.97 -3.31
N LEU A 182 12.20 21.35 -2.06
CA LEU A 182 12.67 22.68 -1.65
C LEU A 182 14.20 22.83 -1.72
N ASN A 183 14.93 21.82 -2.22
CA ASN A 183 16.41 21.77 -2.25
C ASN A 183 17.07 21.84 -0.86
N ARG A 184 16.37 21.41 0.20
CA ARG A 184 16.87 21.36 1.58
C ARG A 184 17.36 19.95 1.95
N ASN A 185 18.38 19.49 1.23
CA ASN A 185 18.81 18.08 1.28
C ASN A 185 19.29 17.62 2.67
N ALA A 186 20.01 18.47 3.40
CA ALA A 186 20.48 18.13 4.74
C ALA A 186 19.31 17.92 5.72
N ASP A 187 18.30 18.79 5.66
CA ASP A 187 17.10 18.66 6.49
C ASP A 187 16.28 17.42 6.10
N ALA A 188 16.23 17.10 4.80
CA ALA A 188 15.57 15.89 4.31
C ALA A 188 16.26 14.62 4.84
N MET A 189 17.60 14.58 4.84
CA MET A 189 18.35 13.48 5.45
C MET A 189 18.09 13.35 6.95
N ALA A 190 17.95 14.47 7.68
CA ALA A 190 17.59 14.43 9.10
C ALA A 190 16.18 13.88 9.33
N ALA A 191 15.22 14.21 8.47
CA ALA A 191 13.87 13.63 8.52
C ALA A 191 13.90 12.12 8.25
N LEU A 192 14.65 11.66 7.24
CA LEU A 192 14.80 10.23 6.94
C LEU A 192 15.51 9.46 8.06
N ALA A 193 16.55 10.03 8.67
CA ALA A 193 17.17 9.46 9.86
C ALA A 193 16.14 9.28 10.99
N LYS A 194 15.25 10.26 11.18
CA LYS A 194 14.16 10.13 12.17
C LYS A 194 13.14 9.05 11.77
N SER A 195 12.83 8.91 10.49
CA SER A 195 11.99 7.83 9.98
C SER A 195 12.59 6.46 10.31
N HIS A 196 13.88 6.24 10.06
CA HIS A 196 14.57 4.99 10.38
C HIS A 196 14.57 4.67 11.88
N GLU A 197 14.72 5.68 12.75
CA GLU A 197 14.61 5.49 14.21
C GLU A 197 13.22 5.03 14.64
N LEU A 198 12.17 5.61 14.04
CA LEU A 198 10.78 5.35 14.39
C LEU A 198 10.31 4.00 13.85
N ALA A 199 10.63 3.69 12.60
CA ALA A 199 10.20 2.49 11.90
C ALA A 199 11.35 1.90 11.07
N PRO A 200 12.33 1.23 11.69
CA PRO A 200 13.47 0.65 10.98
C PRO A 200 13.08 -0.46 9.98
N GLN A 201 11.87 -1.00 10.11
CA GLN A 201 11.30 -2.01 9.20
C GLN A 201 10.49 -1.39 8.05
N ASN A 202 10.38 -0.06 7.97
CA ASN A 202 9.70 0.62 6.87
C ASN A 202 10.66 0.75 5.68
N ALA A 203 10.40 0.00 4.60
CA ALA A 203 11.24 0.01 3.40
C ALA A 203 11.25 1.37 2.69
N GLU A 204 10.16 2.14 2.76
CA GLU A 204 10.02 3.41 2.04
C GLU A 204 11.06 4.44 2.48
N GLY A 205 11.26 4.61 3.79
CA GLY A 205 12.28 5.52 4.31
C GLY A 205 13.68 5.19 3.76
N TRP A 206 14.05 3.91 3.74
CA TRP A 206 15.34 3.44 3.21
C TRP A 206 15.47 3.65 1.69
N LEU A 207 14.39 3.46 0.93
CA LEU A 207 14.37 3.77 -0.50
C LEU A 207 14.59 5.27 -0.76
N LEU A 208 13.95 6.13 0.03
CA LEU A 208 14.08 7.58 -0.08
C LEU A 208 15.48 8.07 0.29
N SER A 209 16.09 7.51 1.34
CA SER A 209 17.46 7.83 1.73
C SER A 209 18.47 7.36 0.68
N ALA A 210 18.31 6.16 0.13
CA ALA A 210 19.13 5.66 -0.97
C ALA A 210 19.09 6.59 -2.19
N THR A 211 17.88 7.02 -2.59
CA THR A 211 17.66 7.94 -3.71
C THR A 211 18.35 9.29 -3.46
N LEU A 212 18.25 9.81 -2.23
CA LEU A 212 18.87 11.08 -1.84
C LEU A 212 20.39 10.98 -1.81
N TYR A 213 20.96 9.92 -1.24
CA TYR A 213 22.40 9.66 -1.26
C TYR A 213 22.95 9.48 -2.68
N ARG A 214 22.21 8.81 -3.56
CA ARG A 214 22.58 8.70 -4.98
C ARG A 214 22.67 10.09 -5.63
N ARG A 215 21.69 10.97 -5.38
CA ARG A 215 21.71 12.36 -5.89
C ARG A 215 22.91 13.15 -5.37
N ASP A 216 23.30 12.93 -4.11
CA ASP A 216 24.48 13.51 -3.49
C ASP A 216 25.80 12.83 -3.90
N LYS A 217 25.74 11.85 -4.81
CA LYS A 217 26.88 11.06 -5.31
C LYS A 217 27.58 10.22 -4.23
N ASN A 218 26.95 10.03 -3.07
CA ASN A 218 27.42 9.11 -2.05
C ASN A 218 26.92 7.69 -2.35
N LEU A 219 27.52 7.07 -3.38
CA LEU A 219 27.08 5.76 -3.87
C LEU A 219 27.26 4.63 -2.84
N ALA A 220 28.19 4.77 -1.90
CA ALA A 220 28.38 3.79 -0.83
C ALA A 220 27.19 3.78 0.15
N ALA A 221 26.77 4.95 0.62
CA ALA A 221 25.59 5.07 1.47
C ALA A 221 24.30 4.72 0.71
N ALA A 222 24.20 5.15 -0.56
CA ALA A 222 23.07 4.77 -1.42
C ALA A 222 22.94 3.25 -1.57
N GLN A 223 24.08 2.55 -1.75
CA GLN A 223 24.10 1.10 -1.87
C GLN A 223 23.66 0.40 -0.58
N HIS A 224 24.13 0.87 0.57
CA HIS A 224 23.71 0.33 1.86
C HIS A 224 22.19 0.46 2.05
N ASP A 225 21.65 1.66 1.83
CA ASP A 225 20.23 1.92 2.11
C ASP A 225 19.30 1.21 1.13
N ILE A 226 19.69 1.07 -0.14
CA ILE A 226 18.88 0.32 -1.10
C ILE A 226 18.91 -1.19 -0.83
N GLU A 227 19.99 -1.72 -0.25
CA GLU A 227 20.05 -3.11 0.20
C GLU A 227 19.10 -3.36 1.38
N GLU A 228 19.02 -2.42 2.34
CA GLU A 228 18.04 -2.50 3.42
C GLU A 228 16.60 -2.41 2.89
N ALA A 229 16.32 -1.47 1.98
CA ALA A 229 15.01 -1.38 1.33
C ALA A 229 14.65 -2.68 0.60
N ALA A 230 15.59 -3.27 -0.14
CA ALA A 230 15.39 -4.52 -0.88
C ALA A 230 15.21 -5.73 0.05
N ARG A 231 15.88 -5.75 1.20
CA ARG A 231 15.69 -6.79 2.24
C ARG A 231 14.29 -6.73 2.83
N LEU A 232 13.78 -5.52 3.08
CA LEU A 232 12.47 -5.28 3.69
C LEU A 232 11.31 -5.46 2.70
N SER A 233 11.50 -5.03 1.45
CA SER A 233 10.48 -5.10 0.39
C SER A 233 11.07 -5.64 -0.92
N PRO A 234 11.43 -6.94 -0.98
CA PRO A 234 12.10 -7.54 -2.14
C PRO A 234 11.22 -7.61 -3.39
N ARG A 235 9.93 -7.27 -3.28
CA ARG A 235 8.97 -7.27 -4.38
C ARG A 235 8.48 -5.89 -4.79
N ASP A 236 9.04 -4.84 -4.19
CA ASP A 236 8.74 -3.48 -4.60
C ASP A 236 9.51 -3.14 -5.89
N PRO A 237 8.81 -2.88 -7.01
CA PRO A 237 9.47 -2.58 -8.26
C PRO A 237 10.23 -1.24 -8.22
N ALA A 238 9.84 -0.28 -7.37
CA ALA A 238 10.56 0.98 -7.21
C ALA A 238 11.93 0.75 -6.58
N VAL A 239 12.01 -0.12 -5.57
CA VAL A 239 13.27 -0.57 -4.98
C VAL A 239 14.15 -1.26 -6.01
N GLY A 240 13.60 -2.16 -6.83
CA GLY A 240 14.36 -2.84 -7.88
C GLY A 240 14.92 -1.90 -8.95
N VAL A 241 14.15 -0.89 -9.36
CA VAL A 241 14.62 0.12 -10.32
C VAL A 241 15.77 0.94 -9.75
N GLU A 242 15.59 1.47 -8.54
CA GLU A 242 16.60 2.30 -7.87
C GLU A 242 17.88 1.51 -7.57
N ALA A 243 17.75 0.25 -7.14
CA ALA A 243 18.89 -0.66 -6.94
C ALA A 243 19.71 -0.81 -8.22
N GLY A 244 19.06 -0.99 -9.37
CA GLY A 244 19.76 -1.11 -10.63
C GLY A 244 20.44 0.20 -11.06
N VAL A 245 19.81 1.36 -10.81
CA VAL A 245 20.42 2.67 -11.09
C VAL A 245 21.67 2.89 -10.23
N ILE A 246 21.60 2.62 -8.93
CA ILE A 246 22.73 2.73 -8.00
C ILE A 246 23.85 1.76 -8.41
N ALA A 247 23.50 0.52 -8.80
CA ALA A 247 24.46 -0.45 -9.30
C ALA A 247 25.18 0.00 -10.57
N MET A 248 24.46 0.55 -11.57
CA MET A 248 25.09 1.10 -12.76
C MET A 248 26.05 2.24 -12.45
N LEU A 249 25.64 3.20 -11.62
CA LEU A 249 26.49 4.33 -11.25
C LEU A 249 27.73 3.88 -10.46
N GLY A 250 27.62 2.75 -9.74
CA GLY A 250 28.72 2.09 -9.05
C GLY A 250 29.55 1.15 -9.93
N ASN A 251 29.41 1.18 -11.26
CA ASN A 251 30.10 0.31 -12.22
C ASN A 251 29.85 -1.20 -12.02
N ARG A 252 28.68 -1.58 -11.50
CA ARG A 252 28.23 -2.97 -11.34
C ARG A 252 27.11 -3.29 -12.33
N GLU A 253 27.46 -3.30 -13.62
CA GLU A 253 26.48 -3.47 -14.70
C GLU A 253 25.71 -4.79 -14.62
N ASP A 254 26.37 -5.90 -14.27
CA ASP A 254 25.70 -7.20 -14.13
C ASP A 254 24.62 -7.18 -13.05
N ALA A 255 24.92 -6.57 -11.90
CA ALA A 255 23.94 -6.41 -10.81
C ALA A 255 22.78 -5.51 -11.25
N ALA A 256 23.05 -4.43 -11.96
CA ALA A 256 22.01 -3.54 -12.47
C ALA A 256 21.07 -4.24 -13.46
N ARG A 257 21.64 -5.01 -14.41
CA ARG A 257 20.87 -5.84 -15.35
C ARG A 257 19.96 -6.80 -14.61
N GLN A 258 20.47 -7.50 -13.59
CA GLN A 258 19.69 -8.42 -12.78
C GLN A 258 18.54 -7.71 -12.05
N SER A 259 18.80 -6.57 -11.42
CA SER A 259 17.77 -5.77 -10.74
C SER A 259 16.67 -5.30 -11.69
N TRP A 260 17.02 -4.77 -12.86
CA TRP A 260 15.99 -4.31 -13.81
C TRP A 260 15.24 -5.47 -14.47
N GLN A 261 15.91 -6.58 -14.78
CA GLN A 261 15.26 -7.78 -15.30
C GLN A 261 14.27 -8.37 -14.29
N SER A 262 14.59 -8.36 -13.00
CA SER A 262 13.66 -8.85 -11.97
C SER A 262 12.40 -7.98 -11.89
N VAL A 263 12.53 -6.65 -11.97
CA VAL A 263 11.38 -5.73 -12.04
C VAL A 263 10.48 -6.06 -13.24
N VAL A 264 11.08 -6.24 -14.43
CA VAL A 264 10.33 -6.57 -15.66
C VAL A 264 9.63 -7.93 -15.55
N ALA A 265 10.27 -8.93 -14.94
CA ALA A 265 9.70 -10.26 -14.79
C ALA A 265 8.55 -10.28 -13.76
N MET A 266 8.68 -9.52 -12.67
CA MET A 266 7.73 -9.54 -11.56
C MET A 266 6.49 -8.68 -11.81
N SER A 267 6.67 -7.52 -12.42
CA SER A 267 5.62 -6.52 -12.63
C SER A 267 5.58 -6.01 -14.08
N PRO A 268 5.39 -6.88 -15.09
CA PRO A 268 5.63 -6.54 -16.50
C PRO A 268 4.77 -5.37 -17.04
N ALA A 269 3.62 -5.12 -16.42
CA ALA A 269 2.70 -4.05 -16.81
C ALA A 269 2.91 -2.72 -16.06
N SER A 270 3.84 -2.65 -15.10
CA SER A 270 4.02 -1.44 -14.27
C SER A 270 4.83 -0.35 -14.96
N ASP A 271 4.72 0.88 -14.46
CA ASP A 271 5.51 2.01 -14.93
C ASP A 271 7.01 1.79 -14.66
N GLU A 272 7.36 1.20 -13.53
CA GLU A 272 8.72 0.83 -13.16
C GLU A 272 9.30 -0.22 -14.12
N ALA A 273 8.50 -1.20 -14.56
CA ALA A 273 8.95 -2.15 -15.57
C ALA A 273 9.16 -1.49 -16.94
N ARG A 274 8.42 -0.42 -17.26
CA ARG A 274 8.69 0.40 -18.45
C ARG A 274 10.02 1.13 -18.32
N VAL A 275 10.28 1.75 -17.17
CA VAL A 275 11.55 2.43 -16.86
C VAL A 275 12.73 1.44 -16.90
N ALA A 276 12.60 0.29 -16.25
CA ALA A 276 13.60 -0.78 -16.24
C ALA A 276 13.94 -1.28 -17.66
N ARG A 277 12.94 -1.46 -18.52
CA ARG A 277 13.17 -1.79 -19.94
C ARG A 277 13.94 -0.70 -20.67
N GLY A 278 13.56 0.57 -20.47
CA GLY A 278 14.30 1.70 -21.05
C GLY A 278 15.77 1.71 -20.64
N TYR A 279 16.08 1.43 -19.37
CA TYR A 279 17.46 1.29 -18.91
C TYR A 279 18.19 0.11 -19.55
N LEU A 280 17.54 -1.06 -19.63
CA LEU A 280 18.12 -2.26 -20.28
C LEU A 280 18.39 -2.03 -21.78
N GLU A 281 17.47 -1.37 -22.48
CA GLU A 281 17.64 -1.00 -23.89
C GLU A 281 18.83 -0.04 -24.08
N GLN A 282 18.98 0.95 -23.19
CA GLN A 282 20.07 1.92 -23.25
C GLN A 282 21.46 1.27 -23.11
N ILE A 283 21.60 0.26 -22.25
CA ILE A 283 22.87 -0.44 -22.02
C ILE A 283 23.08 -1.63 -22.99
N GLY A 284 22.12 -1.89 -23.89
CA GLY A 284 22.21 -2.94 -24.90
C GLY A 284 22.27 -4.36 -24.34
N ALA A 285 22.66 -5.33 -25.16
CA ALA A 285 22.87 -6.71 -24.70
C ALA A 285 24.09 -6.81 -23.77
N ALA A 286 24.07 -7.77 -22.85
CA ALA A 286 25.25 -8.07 -22.03
C ALA A 286 26.44 -8.36 -22.95
N PRO A 287 27.64 -7.83 -22.65
CA PRO A 287 28.83 -8.16 -23.42
C PRO A 287 29.00 -9.68 -23.44
N THR A 288 29.11 -10.27 -24.63
CA THR A 288 29.48 -11.68 -24.76
C THR A 288 30.97 -11.83 -24.46
N SER A 289 31.37 -11.66 -23.20
CA SER A 289 32.67 -12.12 -22.76
C SER A 289 32.60 -13.64 -22.67
N SER A 290 32.92 -14.31 -23.78
CA SER A 290 33.32 -15.71 -23.70
C SER A 290 34.45 -15.80 -22.67
N PRO A 291 34.39 -16.72 -21.69
CA PRO A 291 35.55 -17.03 -20.88
C PRO A 291 36.66 -17.38 -21.86
N VAL A 292 37.74 -16.59 -21.90
CA VAL A 292 38.94 -16.98 -22.65
C VAL A 292 39.37 -18.30 -22.01
N PRO A 293 39.31 -19.44 -22.74
CA PRO A 293 39.79 -20.69 -22.19
C PRO A 293 41.25 -20.47 -21.79
N PRO A 294 41.70 -20.93 -20.62
CA PRO A 294 43.11 -20.89 -20.30
C PRO A 294 43.87 -21.53 -21.46
N LYS A 295 44.90 -20.83 -21.98
CA LYS A 295 45.74 -21.35 -23.06
C LYS A 295 46.25 -22.74 -22.62
N PRO A 296 46.01 -23.81 -23.39
CA PRO A 296 46.63 -25.10 -23.11
C PRO A 296 48.14 -24.94 -23.23
N GLY A 297 48.89 -25.21 -22.15
CA GLY A 297 50.34 -25.38 -22.21
C GLY A 297 51.23 -24.25 -21.67
N GLN A 298 50.89 -23.63 -20.53
CA GLN A 298 51.87 -22.86 -19.74
C GLN A 298 52.07 -23.43 -18.33
N ASP A 299 51.97 -24.76 -18.20
CA ASP A 299 52.67 -25.47 -17.13
C ASP A 299 54.14 -25.63 -17.57
N GLU A 300 54.89 -24.52 -17.60
CA GLU A 300 56.36 -24.60 -17.57
C GLU A 300 56.76 -25.03 -16.17
N GLU A 301 56.86 -26.35 -16.02
CA GLU A 301 58.10 -27.00 -15.54
C GLU A 301 58.78 -26.31 -14.34
N ILE A 302 58.20 -26.47 -13.15
CA ILE A 302 58.98 -26.41 -11.90
C ILE A 302 59.53 -27.82 -11.66
N THR A 303 60.67 -28.11 -12.27
CA THR A 303 61.49 -29.28 -11.93
C THR A 303 62.72 -28.84 -11.15
N ARG A 304 62.78 -29.35 -9.90
CA ARG A 304 63.90 -29.44 -8.94
C ARG A 304 64.33 -28.20 -8.17
#